data_AF-A0A436W159-F1
#
_entry.id   AF-A0A436W159-F1
#
_cell.length_a   1.000
_cell.length_b   1.000
_cell.length_c   1.000
_cell.angle_alpha   90.00
_cell.angle_beta   90.00
_cell.angle_gamma   90.00
#
_symmetry.space_group_name_H-M   'P 1'
#
loop_
_entity.id
_entity.type
_entity.pdbx_description
1 polymer ?
#
loop_
_entity_poly.entity_id
_entity_poly.type
_entity_poly.pdbx_seq_one_letter_code
_entity_poly.pdbx_strand_id
1 'polypeptide(L)'
;IYSADVSTADITEITAEGSPWMATAATNPAVVGAVSVRAAAKLIAGEDPGHNIVVKPVLLTQEELRKNGIKTVEDLDAKLPAFGQSDAAAASWIPSN
;
A
#
# COMPACT_ATOMS: atom_id res chain seq x y z
N ILE A 1 -7.76 5.60 -18.47
CA ILE A 1 -6.93 6.28 -17.45
C ILE A 1 -6.05 5.24 -16.78
N TYR A 2 -4.75 5.54 -16.68
CA TYR A 2 -3.74 4.78 -15.94
C TYR A 2 -3.05 5.77 -15.00
N SER A 3 -2.91 5.41 -13.73
CA SER A 3 -2.50 6.35 -12.68
C SER A 3 -1.53 5.72 -11.67
N ALA A 4 -1.17 6.51 -10.66
CA ALA A 4 -0.55 6.06 -9.43
C ALA A 4 -1.43 6.42 -8.23
N ASP A 5 -1.12 5.80 -7.09
CA ASP A 5 -1.81 5.94 -5.81
C ASP A 5 -3.25 5.40 -5.78
N VAL A 6 -3.82 5.31 -4.57
CA VAL A 6 -5.19 4.89 -4.37
C VAL A 6 -5.75 5.43 -3.06
N SER A 7 -7.00 5.85 -3.11
CA SER A 7 -7.87 6.16 -1.98
C SER A 7 -9.21 5.44 -2.13
N THR A 8 -10.05 5.43 -1.08
CA THR A 8 -11.41 4.89 -1.17
C THR A 8 -12.26 5.63 -2.21
N ALA A 9 -12.01 6.93 -2.42
CA ALA A 9 -12.64 7.70 -3.48
C ALA A 9 -12.19 7.21 -4.87
N ASP A 10 -10.89 6.98 -5.06
CA ASP A 10 -10.36 6.46 -6.32
C ASP A 10 -10.92 5.08 -6.64
N ILE A 11 -11.05 4.19 -5.65
CA ILE A 11 -11.67 2.86 -5.84
C ILE A 11 -13.11 3.00 -6.32
N THR A 12 -13.86 3.96 -5.77
CA THR A 12 -15.24 4.25 -6.20
C THR A 12 -15.26 4.69 -7.66
N GLU A 13 -14.38 5.62 -8.06
CA GLU A 13 -14.30 6.12 -9.44
C GLU A 13 -13.78 5.06 -10.43
N ILE A 14 -12.80 4.25 -10.03
CA ILE A 14 -12.27 3.15 -10.84
C ILE A 14 -13.37 2.11 -11.08
N THR A 15 -14.11 1.73 -10.04
CA THR A 15 -15.09 0.65 -10.14
C THR A 15 -16.44 1.07 -10.71
N ALA A 16 -16.73 2.38 -10.81
CA ALA A 16 -17.96 2.93 -11.38
C ALA A 16 -18.29 2.38 -12.77
N GLU A 17 -19.58 2.23 -13.08
CA GLU A 17 -20.04 1.75 -14.38
C GLU A 17 -19.56 2.67 -15.51
N GLY A 18 -19.01 2.08 -16.58
CA GLY A 18 -18.47 2.85 -17.71
C GLY A 18 -17.20 3.64 -17.41
N SER A 19 -16.61 3.51 -16.20
CA SER A 19 -15.38 4.23 -15.85
C SER A 19 -14.25 3.92 -16.83
N PRO A 20 -13.59 4.93 -17.42
CA PRO A 20 -12.47 4.74 -18.32
C PRO A 20 -11.16 4.44 -17.57
N TRP A 21 -11.18 4.36 -16.23
CA TRP A 21 -9.99 4.16 -15.41
C TRP A 21 -9.65 2.68 -15.26
N MET A 22 -8.58 2.26 -15.95
CA MET A 22 -8.28 0.84 -16.16
C MET A 22 -7.36 0.26 -15.08
N ALA A 23 -6.39 1.04 -14.59
CA ALA A 23 -5.50 0.60 -13.53
C ALA A 23 -4.83 1.75 -12.78
N THR A 24 -4.37 1.47 -11.57
CA THR A 24 -3.48 2.32 -10.78
C THR A 24 -2.36 1.49 -10.18
N ALA A 25 -1.16 2.06 -10.06
CA ALA A 25 -0.06 1.48 -9.28
C ALA A 25 0.00 2.16 -7.91
N ALA A 26 -0.16 1.40 -6.82
CA ALA A 26 -0.34 1.99 -5.50
C ALA A 26 0.42 1.27 -4.39
N THR A 27 0.76 2.02 -3.34
CA THR A 27 1.19 1.52 -2.03
C THR A 27 0.14 1.90 -0.99
N ASN A 28 -0.01 1.11 0.08
CA ASN A 28 -0.85 1.52 1.21
C ASN A 28 -0.18 2.67 1.98
N PRO A 29 -0.79 3.87 2.07
CA PRO A 29 -0.22 5.00 2.80
C PRO A 29 0.04 4.70 4.28
N ALA A 30 -0.78 3.86 4.92
CA ALA A 30 -0.58 3.44 6.30
C ALA A 30 0.70 2.61 6.46
N VAL A 31 0.97 1.71 5.50
CA VAL A 31 2.21 0.92 5.47
C VAL A 31 3.42 1.81 5.25
N VAL A 32 3.34 2.79 4.34
CA VAL A 32 4.42 3.78 4.13
C VAL A 32 4.69 4.58 5.40
N GLY A 33 3.65 5.01 6.11
CA GLY A 33 3.78 5.68 7.41
C GLY A 33 4.46 4.80 8.46
N ALA A 34 4.04 3.54 8.59
CA ALA A 34 4.65 2.58 9.51
C ALA A 34 6.13 2.32 9.17
N VAL A 35 6.48 2.15 7.89
CA VAL A 35 7.88 2.01 7.42
C VAL A 35 8.70 3.24 7.79
N SER A 36 8.15 4.44 7.64
CA SER A 36 8.84 5.69 7.98
C SER A 36 9.15 5.78 9.49
N VAL A 37 8.18 5.42 10.34
CA VAL A 37 8.37 5.39 11.80
C VAL A 37 9.39 4.33 12.19
N ARG A 38 9.36 3.13 11.57
CA ARG A 38 10.35 2.08 11.81
C ARG A 38 11.77 2.53 11.44
N ALA A 39 11.92 3.20 10.30
CA ALA A 39 13.21 3.74 9.87
C ALA A 39 13.77 4.76 10.87
N ALA A 40 12.92 5.68 11.36
CA ALA A 40 13.30 6.64 12.39
C ALA A 40 13.69 5.94 13.70
N ALA A 41 12.95 4.91 14.12
CA ALA A 41 13.25 4.15 15.32
C ALA A 41 14.60 3.40 15.23
N LYS A 42 14.93 2.83 14.06
CA LYS A 42 16.24 2.22 13.80
C LYS A 42 17.37 3.23 13.96
N LEU A 43 17.22 4.43 13.40
CA LEU A 43 18.21 5.51 13.56
C LEU A 43 18.41 5.91 15.02
N ILE A 44 17.33 6.03 15.80
CA ILE A 44 17.40 6.32 17.25
C ILE A 44 18.12 5.19 18.00
N ALA A 45 17.92 3.94 17.60
CA ALA A 45 18.62 2.77 18.15
C ALA A 45 20.09 2.63 17.69
N GLY A 46 20.58 3.54 16.83
CA GLY A 46 21.93 3.47 16.26
C GLY A 46 22.09 2.45 15.13
N GLU A 47 20.99 1.95 14.57
CA GLU A 47 20.97 1.05 13.41
C GLU A 47 20.84 1.83 12.10
N ASP A 48 21.42 1.29 11.02
CA ASP A 48 21.25 1.80 9.66
C ASP A 48 19.99 1.18 9.02
N PRO A 49 18.94 1.97 8.69
CA PRO A 49 17.77 1.49 7.97
C PRO A 49 18.02 1.31 6.46
N GLY A 50 19.20 1.70 5.97
CA GLY A 50 19.59 1.66 4.56
C GLY A 50 19.37 2.99 3.84
N HIS A 51 20.17 3.22 2.80
CA HIS A 51 20.08 4.44 1.98
C HIS A 51 18.76 4.55 1.20
N ASN A 52 18.21 3.41 0.76
CA ASN A 52 16.94 3.33 0.05
C ASN A 52 16.00 2.37 0.77
N ILE A 53 14.88 2.88 1.26
CA ILE A 53 13.82 2.10 1.91
C ILE A 53 12.63 2.06 0.95
N VAL A 54 12.36 0.89 0.38
CA VAL A 54 11.37 0.75 -0.70
C VAL A 54 10.15 0.00 -0.19
N VAL A 55 8.99 0.65 -0.26
CA VAL A 55 7.69 -0.02 -0.15
C VAL A 55 7.27 -0.44 -1.55
N LYS A 56 7.09 -1.75 -1.75
CA LYS A 56 6.76 -2.28 -3.08
C LYS A 56 5.32 -1.87 -3.46
N PRO A 57 5.12 -1.18 -4.59
CA PRO A 57 3.78 -0.91 -5.09
C PRO A 57 3.15 -2.19 -5.64
N VAL A 58 1.82 -2.21 -5.67
CA VAL A 58 1.02 -3.24 -6.36
C VAL A 58 0.29 -2.61 -7.53
N LEU A 59 0.06 -3.42 -8.57
CA LEU A 59 -0.85 -3.06 -9.65
C LEU A 59 -2.28 -3.38 -9.20
N LEU A 60 -3.17 -2.40 -9.31
CA LEU A 60 -4.60 -2.56 -9.06
C LEU A 60 -5.35 -2.32 -10.37
N THR A 61 -5.91 -3.39 -10.95
CA THR A 61 -6.74 -3.25 -12.16
C THR A 61 -8.21 -3.06 -11.81
N GLN A 62 -8.93 -2.32 -12.65
CA GLN A 62 -10.38 -2.13 -12.52
C GLN A 62 -11.13 -3.46 -12.45
N GLU A 63 -10.72 -4.43 -13.27
CA GLU A 63 -11.31 -5.76 -13.31
C GLU A 63 -11.14 -6.50 -11.98
N GLU A 64 -9.92 -6.51 -11.41
CA GLU A 64 -9.65 -7.15 -10.12
C GLU A 64 -10.39 -6.49 -8.97
N LEU A 65 -10.47 -5.15 -8.95
CA LEU A 65 -11.21 -4.42 -7.92
C LEU A 65 -12.70 -4.79 -7.95
N ARG A 66 -13.32 -4.82 -9.13
CA ARG A 66 -14.72 -5.24 -9.30
C ARG A 66 -14.93 -6.71 -8.94
N LYS A 67 -14.08 -7.60 -9.47
CA LYS A 67 -14.16 -9.05 -9.26
C LYS A 67 -14.07 -9.43 -7.78
N ASN A 68 -13.21 -8.75 -7.01
CA ASN A 68 -13.02 -9.01 -5.58
C ASN A 68 -13.92 -8.16 -4.67
N GLY A 69 -14.82 -7.35 -5.26
CA GLY A 69 -15.72 -6.47 -4.54
C GLY A 69 -14.98 -5.53 -3.59
N ILE A 70 -13.87 -4.96 -4.04
CA ILE A 70 -13.09 -4.00 -3.28
C ILE A 70 -13.81 -2.65 -3.34
N LYS A 71 -14.13 -2.08 -2.17
CA LYS A 71 -14.79 -0.78 -2.07
C LYS A 71 -13.95 0.25 -1.34
N THR A 72 -13.03 -0.19 -0.48
CA THR A 72 -12.20 0.70 0.32
C THR A 72 -10.73 0.28 0.34
N VAL A 73 -9.86 1.16 0.85
CA VAL A 73 -8.45 0.85 1.08
C VAL A 73 -8.30 -0.26 2.14
N GLU A 74 -9.21 -0.32 3.12
CA GLU A 74 -9.25 -1.39 4.12
C GLU A 74 -9.62 -2.75 3.50
N ASP A 75 -10.50 -2.78 2.49
CA ASP A 75 -10.74 -4.00 1.71
C ASP A 75 -9.48 -4.48 1.00
N LEU A 76 -8.69 -3.55 0.43
CA LEU A 76 -7.40 -3.88 -0.20
C LEU A 76 -6.42 -4.44 0.84
N ASP A 77 -6.31 -3.79 2.00
CA ASP A 77 -5.46 -4.23 3.10
C ASP A 77 -5.81 -5.66 3.56
N ALA A 78 -7.11 -5.93 3.73
CA ALA A 78 -7.60 -7.22 4.20
C ALA A 78 -7.53 -8.34 3.15
N LYS A 79 -7.70 -8.02 1.86
CA LYS A 79 -7.84 -9.03 0.78
C LYS A 79 -6.59 -9.17 -0.09
N LEU A 80 -5.67 -8.22 -0.05
CA LEU A 80 -4.44 -8.21 -0.83
C LEU A 80 -3.23 -8.06 0.11
N PRO A 81 -2.66 -9.17 0.62
CA PRO A 81 -1.54 -9.12 1.57
C PRO A 81 -0.33 -8.30 1.10
N ALA A 82 -0.07 -8.31 -0.22
CA ALA A 82 1.01 -7.52 -0.83
C ALA A 82 0.80 -6.00 -0.74
N PHE A 83 -0.42 -5.54 -0.45
CA PHE A 83 -0.74 -4.13 -0.26
C PHE A 83 -0.65 -3.71 1.22
N GLY A 84 -1.03 -4.61 2.15
CA GLY A 84 -1.10 -4.31 3.58
C GLY A 84 0.17 -4.57 4.40
N GLN A 85 1.17 -5.26 3.84
CA GLN A 85 2.36 -5.64 4.59
C GLN A 85 3.66 -5.24 3.88
N SER A 86 4.66 -4.87 4.68
CA SER A 86 6.02 -4.58 4.21
C SER A 86 7.05 -4.91 5.27
N ASP A 87 8.11 -5.62 4.86
CA ASP A 87 9.30 -5.93 5.65
C ASP A 87 10.33 -4.79 5.65
N ALA A 88 10.09 -3.73 4.88
CA ALA A 88 10.98 -2.57 4.82
C ALA A 88 11.16 -1.92 6.20
N ALA A 89 12.42 -1.68 6.56
CA ALA A 89 12.82 -1.16 7.87
C ALA A 89 12.37 -2.01 9.07
N ALA A 90 12.07 -3.31 8.90
CA ALA A 90 11.82 -4.20 10.04
C ALA A 90 13.08 -4.39 10.92
N ALA A 91 12.84 -4.69 12.19
CA ALA A 91 13.86 -5.14 13.14
C ALA A 91 13.21 -6.09 14.15
N SER A 92 13.95 -7.05 14.69
CA SER A 92 13.41 -8.08 15.59
C SER A 92 12.80 -7.54 16.88
N TRP A 93 13.22 -6.35 17.31
CA TRP A 93 12.72 -5.66 18.50
C TRP A 93 11.53 -4.73 18.23
N ILE A 94 11.24 -4.44 16.95
CA ILE A 94 10.03 -3.69 16.56
C ILE A 94 8.88 -4.70 16.45
N PRO A 95 7.77 -4.54 17.18
CA PRO A 95 6.62 -5.42 17.06
C PRO A 95 6.10 -5.49 15.62
N SER A 96 5.74 -6.70 15.19
CA SER A 96 4.98 -6.90 13.96
C SER A 96 3.51 -6.54 14.22
N ASN A 97 2.88 -5.83 13.27
CA ASN A 97 1.43 -5.64 13.25
C ASN A 97 0.72 -6.91 12.78
#